data_AF-A0A397JP53-F1
#
_entry.id   AF-A0A397JP53-F1
#
_cell.length_a   1.000
_cell.length_b   1.000
_cell.length_c   1.000
_cell.angle_alpha   90.00
_cell.angle_beta   90.00
_cell.angle_gamma   90.00
#
_symmetry.space_group_name_H-M   'P 1'
#
loop_
_entity.id
_entity.type
_entity.pdbx_description
1 polymer ?
#
loop_
_entity_poly.entity_id
_entity_poly.type
_entity_poly.pdbx_seq_one_letter_code
_entity_poly.pdbx_strand_id
1 'polypeptide(L)'
;MKCQHVEFPNLATRRNRQCQTILSKQVPTIDRFKLKFKLVYRFAGIRQQLKAFYNRPNFENFLRYWLNRTNFAEILSDIYDGQIWKSFKETNDENSLNFFRNETADSHLGLMINLD
;
A
#
# COMPACT_ATOMS: atom_id res chain seq x y z
N MET A 1 22.84 1.86 5.09
CA MET A 1 22.29 2.28 3.78
C MET A 1 21.93 3.76 3.83
N LYS A 2 22.06 4.48 2.71
CA LYS A 2 21.62 5.89 2.57
C LYS A 2 20.50 5.99 1.52
N CYS A 3 19.59 6.94 1.70
CA CYS A 3 18.50 7.22 0.78
C CYS A 3 19.06 7.82 -0.52
N GLN A 4 18.68 7.22 -1.66
CA GLN A 4 19.08 7.67 -2.99
C GLN A 4 17.95 8.42 -3.72
N HIS A 5 16.79 8.61 -3.08
CA HIS A 5 15.67 9.32 -3.68
C HIS A 5 16.07 10.75 -4.08
N VAL A 6 15.62 11.14 -5.27
CA VAL A 6 15.76 12.49 -5.84
C VAL A 6 14.36 13.06 -6.04
N GLU A 7 14.06 14.11 -5.29
CA GLU A 7 12.76 14.78 -5.38
C GLU A 7 12.70 15.64 -6.65
N PHE A 8 11.68 15.43 -7.48
CA PHE A 8 11.50 16.10 -8.79
C PHE A 8 12.71 15.94 -9.74
N PRO A 9 13.01 14.71 -10.21
CA PRO A 9 14.18 14.44 -11.04
C PRO A 9 14.17 15.19 -12.38
N ASN A 10 12.99 15.65 -12.82
CA ASN A 10 12.78 16.39 -14.07
C ASN A 10 13.16 17.88 -13.97
N LEU A 11 13.35 18.42 -12.76
CA LEU A 11 13.84 19.80 -12.56
C LEU A 11 15.36 19.80 -12.54
N ALA A 12 15.99 20.49 -13.50
CA ALA A 12 17.46 20.54 -13.64
C ALA A 12 18.19 20.94 -12.35
N THR A 13 17.61 21.84 -11.55
CA THR A 13 18.18 22.31 -10.28
C THR A 13 18.07 21.30 -9.13
N ARG A 14 17.16 20.32 -9.22
CA ARG A 14 16.91 19.31 -8.18
C ARG A 14 17.38 17.90 -8.57
N ARG A 15 17.65 17.65 -9.85
CA ARG A 15 18.10 16.35 -10.40
C ARG A 15 19.34 15.76 -9.70
N ASN A 16 20.22 16.61 -9.18
CA ASN A 16 21.43 16.19 -8.47
C ASN A 16 21.30 16.22 -6.95
N ARG A 17 20.14 16.59 -6.39
CA ARG A 17 19.91 16.65 -4.95
C ARG A 17 19.39 15.30 -4.44
N GLN A 18 20.31 14.37 -4.24
CA GLN A 18 20.01 13.10 -3.58
C GLN A 18 19.76 13.33 -2.08
N CYS A 19 18.77 12.65 -1.53
CA CYS A 19 18.37 12.78 -0.12
C CYS A 19 19.51 12.50 0.87
N GLN A 20 20.38 11.51 0.59
CA GLN A 20 21.56 11.13 1.40
C GLN A 20 21.29 10.77 2.88
N THR A 21 20.03 10.77 3.32
CA THR A 21 19.63 10.42 4.68
C THR A 21 20.02 8.98 5.00
N ILE A 22 20.69 8.76 6.13
CA ILE A 22 21.06 7.41 6.59
C ILE A 22 19.78 6.65 6.98
N LEU A 23 19.47 5.59 6.25
CA LEU A 23 18.30 4.73 6.46
C LEU A 23 18.58 3.63 7.49
N SER A 24 19.80 3.10 7.51
CA SER A 24 20.19 1.99 8.39
C SER A 24 21.68 2.00 8.69
N LYS A 25 22.05 1.51 9.88
CA LYS A 25 23.42 1.29 10.33
C LYS A 25 23.65 -0.20 10.51
N GLN A 26 24.85 -0.68 10.21
CA GLN A 26 25.24 -2.03 10.58
C GLN A 26 25.64 -2.04 12.06
N VAL A 27 25.17 -3.06 12.78
CA VAL A 27 25.45 -3.27 14.20
C VAL A 27 26.07 -4.66 14.33
N PRO A 28 27.25 -4.78 14.97
CA PRO A 28 27.84 -6.08 15.20
C PRO A 28 26.96 -6.92 16.13
N THR A 29 26.83 -8.20 15.80
CA THR A 29 26.24 -9.27 16.62
C THR A 29 27.23 -10.42 16.73
N ILE A 30 26.98 -11.36 17.66
CA ILE A 30 27.90 -12.44 18.04
C ILE A 30 28.49 -13.17 16.82
N ASP A 31 27.70 -13.40 15.77
CA ASP A 31 28.18 -14.13 14.59
C ASP A 31 28.30 -13.30 13.30
N ARG A 32 27.67 -12.12 13.20
CA ARG A 32 27.57 -11.30 11.96
C ARG A 32 27.23 -9.83 12.24
N PHE A 33 27.06 -9.02 11.19
CA PHE A 33 26.42 -7.71 11.27
C PHE A 33 24.91 -7.80 11.02
N LYS A 34 24.09 -7.10 11.83
CA LYS A 34 22.67 -6.86 11.58
C LYS A 34 22.44 -5.42 11.14
N LEU A 35 21.51 -5.21 10.21
CA LEU A 35 21.05 -3.89 9.84
C LEU A 35 20.05 -3.37 10.88
N LYS A 36 20.38 -2.25 11.53
CA LYS A 36 19.47 -1.49 12.38
C LYS A 36 18.98 -0.27 11.62
N PHE A 37 17.69 -0.22 11.31
CA PHE A 37 17.07 0.93 10.67
C PHE A 37 17.09 2.16 11.61
N LYS A 38 17.43 3.34 11.06
CA LYS A 38 17.51 4.60 11.81
C LYS A 38 16.13 5.21 12.04
N LEU A 39 15.26 5.06 11.05
CA LEU A 39 13.85 5.41 11.13
C LEU A 39 13.07 4.13 10.86
N VAL A 40 12.46 3.58 11.92
CA VAL A 40 11.32 2.71 11.77
C VAL A 40 10.14 3.64 11.90
N TYR A 41 9.49 3.99 10.78
CA TYR A 41 8.20 4.66 10.88
C TYR A 41 7.31 3.74 11.71
N ARG A 42 6.84 4.25 12.85
CA ARG A 42 5.76 3.60 13.58
C ARG A 42 4.52 3.75 12.73
N PHE A 43 4.41 2.93 11.69
CA PHE A 43 3.12 2.63 11.13
C PHE A 43 2.29 2.14 12.30
N ALA A 44 1.16 2.80 12.52
CA ALA A 44 0.13 2.25 13.38
C ALA A 44 -0.04 0.78 12.99
N GLY A 45 -0.07 -0.13 13.97
CA GLY A 45 -0.23 -1.55 13.66
C GLY A 45 -1.45 -1.75 12.74
N ILE A 46 -1.47 -2.79 11.93
CA ILE A 46 -2.54 -2.96 10.91
C ILE A 46 -3.94 -2.79 11.51
N ARG A 47 -4.16 -3.31 12.73
CA ARG A 47 -5.40 -3.15 13.50
C ARG A 47 -5.74 -1.68 13.80
N GLN A 48 -4.76 -0.87 14.18
CA GLN A 48 -4.94 0.54 14.48
C GLN A 48 -5.19 1.35 13.20
N GLN A 49 -4.51 1.02 12.10
CA GLN A 49 -4.80 1.64 10.79
C GLN A 49 -6.23 1.31 10.35
N LEU A 50 -6.60 0.03 10.31
CA LEU A 50 -7.96 -0.40 9.97
C LEU A 50 -9.00 0.32 10.83
N LYS A 51 -8.79 0.37 12.16
CA LYS A 51 -9.70 1.09 13.07
C LYS A 51 -9.81 2.57 12.73
N ALA A 52 -8.69 3.23 12.44
CA ALA A 52 -8.70 4.64 12.04
C ALA A 52 -9.42 4.85 10.69
N PHE A 53 -9.29 3.91 9.75
CA PHE A 53 -9.97 3.94 8.46
C PHE A 53 -11.50 3.75 8.59
N TYR A 54 -11.94 2.71 9.29
CA TYR A 54 -13.38 2.46 9.55
C TYR A 54 -14.06 3.61 10.29
N ASN A 55 -13.32 4.31 11.15
CA ASN A 55 -13.84 5.45 11.92
C ASN A 55 -13.79 6.78 11.16
N ARG A 56 -13.40 6.82 9.88
CA ARG A 56 -13.42 8.08 9.11
C ARG A 56 -14.86 8.55 8.91
N PRO A 57 -15.15 9.85 9.09
CA PRO A 57 -16.43 10.41 8.70
C PRO A 57 -16.74 10.08 7.24
N ASN A 58 -18.01 9.75 6.93
CA ASN A 58 -18.47 9.39 5.58
C ASN A 58 -17.83 8.12 4.99
N PHE A 59 -17.31 7.22 5.82
CA PHE A 59 -16.72 5.95 5.39
C PHE A 59 -17.55 5.23 4.31
N GLU A 60 -18.85 5.04 4.55
CA GLU A 60 -19.76 4.37 3.61
C GLU A 60 -19.90 5.10 2.26
N ASN A 61 -19.84 6.44 2.27
CA ASN A 61 -19.90 7.22 1.04
C ASN A 61 -18.62 7.04 0.22
N PHE A 62 -17.47 6.90 0.87
CA PHE A 62 -16.23 6.57 0.19
C PHE A 62 -16.30 5.18 -0.45
N LEU A 63 -16.87 4.17 0.23
CA LEU A 63 -17.06 2.84 -0.38
C LEU A 63 -17.84 2.92 -1.69
N ARG A 64 -18.96 3.65 -1.71
CA ARG A 64 -19.79 3.84 -2.91
C ARG A 64 -19.06 4.62 -4.00
N TYR A 65 -18.32 5.67 -3.62
CA TYR A 65 -17.54 6.48 -4.54
C TYR A 65 -16.48 5.63 -5.26
N TRP A 66 -15.73 4.83 -4.50
CA TRP A 66 -14.66 3.99 -5.01
C TRP A 66 -15.15 2.81 -5.85
N LEU A 67 -16.32 2.24 -5.53
CA LEU A 67 -16.96 1.20 -6.35
C LEU A 67 -17.28 1.69 -7.78
N ASN A 68 -17.64 2.96 -7.91
CA ASN A 68 -18.19 3.56 -9.13
C ASN A 68 -17.22 4.52 -9.83
N ARG A 69 -15.99 4.67 -9.34
CA ARG A 69 -15.00 5.57 -9.91
C ARG A 69 -14.61 5.11 -11.31
N THR A 70 -14.63 6.03 -12.27
CA THR A 70 -14.02 5.85 -13.59
C THR A 70 -12.50 5.96 -13.45
N ASN A 71 -11.79 4.91 -13.85
CA ASN A 71 -10.35 4.83 -13.68
C ASN A 71 -9.60 5.73 -14.65
N PHE A 72 -8.57 6.40 -14.16
CA PHE A 72 -7.45 6.80 -14.99
C PHE A 72 -6.54 5.59 -15.08
N ALA A 73 -6.29 5.09 -16.29
CA ALA A 73 -5.44 3.94 -16.51
C ALA A 73 -4.11 4.12 -15.76
N GLU A 74 -3.63 3.05 -15.11
CA GLU A 74 -2.32 2.93 -14.47
C GLU A 74 -2.15 3.47 -13.03
N ILE A 75 -3.17 4.07 -12.41
CA ILE A 75 -3.07 4.50 -10.99
C ILE A 75 -4.02 3.68 -10.12
N LEU A 76 -3.44 2.71 -9.39
CA LEU A 76 -4.12 2.06 -8.28
C LEU A 76 -4.20 3.06 -7.12
N SER A 77 -5.41 3.37 -6.68
CA SER A 77 -5.61 4.39 -5.63
C SER A 77 -6.49 3.89 -4.50
N ASP A 78 -6.06 4.23 -3.28
CA ASP A 78 -6.66 3.84 -1.99
C ASP A 78 -6.88 2.32 -1.82
N ILE A 79 -7.33 1.92 -0.62
CA ILE A 79 -7.58 0.51 -0.27
C ILE A 79 -8.83 -0.09 -0.94
N TYR A 80 -9.62 0.73 -1.65
CA TYR A 80 -10.92 0.37 -2.22
C TYR A 80 -10.93 0.44 -3.75
N ASP A 81 -9.86 0.05 -4.43
CA ASP A 81 -9.90 -0.03 -5.90
C ASP A 81 -10.84 -1.17 -6.34
N GLY A 82 -12.12 -0.83 -6.50
CA GLY A 82 -13.20 -1.76 -6.79
C GLY A 82 -12.99 -2.53 -8.09
N GLN A 83 -12.15 -2.04 -9.01
CA GLN A 83 -11.85 -2.74 -10.26
C GLN A 83 -10.94 -3.94 -10.05
N ILE A 84 -9.94 -3.84 -9.16
CA ILE A 84 -9.11 -4.99 -8.79
C ILE A 84 -10.00 -6.07 -8.18
N TRP A 85 -10.86 -5.68 -7.24
CA TRP A 85 -11.71 -6.63 -6.52
C TRP A 85 -12.75 -7.31 -7.42
N LYS A 86 -13.25 -6.62 -8.45
CA LYS A 86 -14.20 -7.18 -9.43
C LYS A 86 -13.59 -8.29 -10.29
N SER A 87 -12.29 -8.23 -10.60
CA SER A 87 -11.61 -9.22 -11.45
C SER A 87 -10.78 -10.24 -10.64
N PHE A 88 -10.61 -10.02 -9.33
CA PHE A 88 -9.85 -10.91 -8.48
C PHE A 88 -10.49 -12.30 -8.46
N LYS A 89 -9.73 -13.31 -8.89
CA LYS A 89 -10.19 -14.69 -9.03
C LYS A 89 -10.04 -15.47 -7.72
N GLU A 90 -10.95 -16.40 -7.46
CA GLU A 90 -10.89 -17.23 -6.25
C GLU A 90 -9.70 -18.19 -6.28
N THR A 91 -9.32 -18.65 -7.47
CA THR A 91 -8.13 -19.46 -7.71
C THR A 91 -7.34 -18.91 -8.90
N ASN A 92 -6.15 -19.47 -9.15
CA ASN A 92 -5.34 -19.09 -10.31
C ASN A 92 -5.90 -19.61 -11.66
N ASP A 93 -7.03 -20.34 -11.65
CA ASP A 93 -7.70 -20.78 -12.87
C ASP A 93 -8.48 -19.60 -13.46
N GLU A 94 -8.29 -19.31 -14.75
CA GLU A 94 -9.01 -18.26 -15.47
C GLU A 94 -10.52 -18.48 -15.49
N ASN A 95 -10.95 -19.75 -15.47
CA ASN A 95 -12.36 -20.13 -15.41
C ASN A 95 -12.96 -20.05 -14.00
N SER A 96 -12.13 -19.78 -12.98
CA SER A 96 -12.63 -19.63 -11.62
C SER A 96 -13.54 -18.42 -11.50
N LEU A 97 -14.46 -18.55 -10.55
CA LEU A 97 -15.37 -17.47 -10.20
C LEU A 97 -14.58 -16.35 -9.51
N ASN A 98 -15.11 -15.14 -9.58
CA ASN A 98 -14.47 -14.02 -8.90
C ASN A 98 -14.57 -14.21 -7.39
N PHE A 99 -13.54 -13.80 -6.63
CA PHE A 99 -13.51 -13.94 -5.19
C PHE A 99 -14.59 -13.10 -4.51
N PHE A 100 -14.84 -11.88 -5.01
CA PHE A 100 -15.92 -11.01 -4.57
C PHE A 100 -17.14 -11.18 -5.48
N ARG A 101 -18.25 -11.66 -4.92
CA ARG A 101 -19.55 -11.79 -5.59
C ARG A 101 -20.65 -11.24 -4.69
N ASN A 102 -21.83 -11.03 -5.24
CA ASN A 102 -22.97 -10.56 -4.45
C ASN A 102 -23.29 -11.52 -3.28
N GLU A 103 -23.11 -12.83 -3.49
CA GLU A 103 -23.39 -13.85 -2.46
C GLU A 103 -22.32 -13.90 -1.36
N THR A 104 -21.11 -13.39 -1.63
CA THR A 104 -19.97 -13.40 -0.69
C THR A 104 -19.57 -12.01 -0.21
N ALA A 105 -20.31 -10.97 -0.61
CA ALA A 105 -20.00 -9.57 -0.30
C ALA A 105 -19.93 -9.30 1.21
N ASP A 106 -20.73 -10.03 1.99
CA ASP A 106 -20.81 -9.86 3.45
C ASP A 106 -19.82 -10.75 4.22
N SER A 107 -19.19 -11.73 3.56
CA SER A 107 -18.28 -12.71 4.19
C SER A 107 -16.82 -12.57 3.76
N HIS A 108 -16.55 -11.95 2.62
CA HIS A 108 -15.21 -11.76 2.08
C HIS A 108 -14.69 -10.34 2.32
N LEU A 109 -13.54 -10.24 3.00
CA LEU A 109 -12.83 -8.97 3.20
C LEU A 109 -11.54 -8.95 2.36
N GLY A 110 -11.40 -7.92 1.52
CA GLY A 110 -10.17 -7.64 0.77
C GLY A 110 -9.33 -6.57 1.48
N LEU A 111 -8.02 -6.79 1.55
CA LEU A 111 -7.05 -5.79 2.01
C LEU A 111 -5.87 -5.75 1.06
N MET A 112 -5.66 -4.62 0.39
CA MET A 112 -4.50 -4.39 -0.44
C MET A 112 -3.43 -3.65 0.36
N ILE A 113 -2.24 -4.23 0.47
CA ILE A 113 -1.10 -3.65 1.18
C ILE A 113 0.01 -3.44 0.15
N ASN A 114 0.41 -2.19 -0.04
CA ASN A 114 1.67 -1.92 -0.72
C ASN A 114 2.81 -2.34 0.21
N LEU A 115 3.65 -3.27 -0.26
CA LEU A 115 4.87 -3.68 0.42
C LEU A 115 6.04 -3.08 -0.35
N ASP A 116 6.59 -2.00 0.19
CA ASP A 116 7.84 -1.36 -0.22
C ASP A 116 9.10 -2.06 0.32
#